data_AF-A0A925XG08-F1
#
_entry.id   AF-A0A925XG08-F1
#
_cell.length_a   1.000
_cell.length_b   1.000
_cell.length_c   1.000
_cell.angle_alpha   90.00
_cell.angle_beta   90.00
_cell.angle_gamma   90.00
#
_symmetry.space_group_name_H-M   'P 1'
#
loop_
_entity.id
_entity.type
_entity.pdbx_description
1 polymer ?
#
loop_
_entity_poly.entity_id
_entity_poly.type
_entity_poly.pdbx_seq_one_letter_code
_entity_poly.pdbx_strand_id
1 'polypeptide(L)'
;AWGVNRIGYGWGYWGYSNPYYSDSGSSGYDYSQPMVVYADSASTTAATDPGTATSSSEPQPTDEGMAAFDEARTAFHDGDYATALTKLDTTLKTMPRDTVVHEFRGLVLFALKKYPESAAATYAILSAGPGWNWTTMISLYGEADSYTKQLRALEDFAKANPKSADAHFLLGYHYQTCNYAENAAKQFKLAQALLPDDKLLKQLVAMTAPTDESKKSDTPEPPAVPPEKVLKSEQFVGTWKATSQGATFQLDLTKEGGFVWTYSRGKEKQSVKGAFAVDQNNLALETEDGGGTMLAEIDFANPSQFLFKMIGDDAKDPGLEFKKG
;
A
#
# COMPACT_ATOMS: atom_id res chain seq x y z
N ALA A 1 -0.50 -13.56 -1.66
CA ALA A 1 -0.72 -12.27 -0.99
C ALA A 1 -2.21 -12.08 -0.71
N TRP A 2 -2.57 -11.23 0.23
CA TRP A 2 -3.93 -10.71 0.43
C TRP A 2 -3.81 -9.22 0.75
N GLY A 3 -4.85 -8.45 0.49
CA GLY A 3 -4.85 -7.02 0.76
C GLY A 3 -5.63 -6.26 -0.28
N VAL A 4 -5.70 -4.96 -0.10
CA VAL A 4 -6.29 -4.05 -1.07
C VAL A 4 -5.24 -3.80 -2.16
N ASN A 5 -5.66 -3.64 -3.42
CA ASN A 5 -4.79 -3.10 -4.48
C ASN A 5 -4.10 -1.81 -3.98
N ARG A 6 -3.01 -1.36 -4.62
CA ARG A 6 -2.37 -0.06 -4.30
C ARG A 6 -3.45 0.99 -4.00
N ILE A 7 -3.61 1.32 -2.72
CA ILE A 7 -4.70 2.18 -2.26
C ILE A 7 -4.34 3.64 -2.51
N GLY A 8 -5.21 4.58 -2.16
CA GLY A 8 -4.98 6.01 -2.44
C GLY A 8 -3.62 6.53 -1.98
N TYR A 9 -2.98 5.91 -0.99
CA TYR A 9 -1.61 6.24 -0.58
C TYR A 9 -0.54 5.93 -1.63
N GLY A 10 -0.58 4.76 -2.28
CA GLY A 10 0.40 4.41 -3.32
C GLY A 10 0.20 5.16 -4.64
N TRP A 11 -0.91 5.88 -4.79
CA TRP A 11 -1.14 6.83 -5.90
C TRP A 11 -0.84 8.28 -5.49
N GLY A 12 -0.44 8.52 -4.24
CA GLY A 12 -0.29 9.85 -3.66
C GLY A 12 -1.60 10.61 -3.48
N TYR A 13 -2.74 9.99 -3.81
CA TYR A 13 -4.08 10.56 -3.81
C TYR A 13 -4.56 10.94 -2.40
N TRP A 14 -4.28 10.10 -1.39
CA TRP A 14 -4.55 10.43 0.01
C TRP A 14 -3.32 11.02 0.70
N GLY A 15 -3.53 11.99 1.59
CA GLY A 15 -2.52 12.39 2.56
C GLY A 15 -2.13 11.22 3.45
N TYR A 16 -0.91 10.72 3.29
CA TYR A 16 -0.40 9.62 4.11
C TYR A 16 0.04 10.11 5.48
N SER A 17 -0.32 9.32 6.49
CA SER A 17 0.23 9.37 7.84
C SER A 17 0.20 7.95 8.39
N ASN A 18 1.29 7.55 9.04
CA ASN A 18 1.37 6.28 9.73
C ASN A 18 1.14 6.52 11.23
N PRO A 19 -0.02 6.14 11.79
CA PRO A 19 -0.36 6.42 13.19
C PRO A 19 0.52 5.65 14.19
N TYR A 20 1.25 4.63 13.72
CA TYR A 20 2.14 3.81 14.55
C TYR A 20 3.61 4.25 14.44
N TYR A 21 3.92 5.16 13.52
CA TYR A 21 5.26 5.70 13.36
C TYR A 21 5.48 6.92 14.27
N SER A 22 6.62 6.96 14.95
CA SER A 22 7.09 8.16 15.67
C SER A 22 8.60 8.34 15.49
N ASP A 23 9.03 9.58 15.25
CA ASP A 23 10.44 9.93 15.06
C ASP A 23 11.32 9.63 16.29
N SER A 24 10.71 9.53 17.47
CA SER A 24 11.40 9.22 18.73
C SER A 24 11.49 7.71 19.05
N GLY A 25 10.81 6.85 18.28
CA GLY A 25 10.63 5.43 18.62
C GLY A 25 10.82 4.43 17.47
N SER A 26 10.81 4.87 16.20
CA SER A 26 11.16 3.99 15.08
C SER A 26 12.66 3.71 15.10
N SER A 27 13.02 2.44 14.96
CA SER A 27 14.38 1.92 15.02
C SER A 27 15.21 2.26 13.76
N GLY A 28 15.27 3.55 13.40
CA GLY A 28 16.14 4.12 12.38
C GLY A 28 15.57 4.19 10.96
N TYR A 29 14.33 3.74 10.73
CA TYR A 29 13.71 3.74 9.40
C TYR A 29 12.50 4.67 9.34
N ASP A 30 12.42 5.43 8.25
CA ASP A 30 11.36 6.40 7.99
C ASP A 30 10.12 5.69 7.40
N TYR A 31 9.08 5.55 8.22
CA TYR A 31 7.76 5.10 7.79
C TYR A 31 6.74 6.24 7.72
N SER A 32 7.20 7.48 7.63
CA SER A 32 6.38 8.68 7.39
C SER A 32 5.87 8.77 5.95
N GLN A 33 6.31 7.85 5.07
CA GLN A 33 5.77 7.62 3.73
C GLN A 33 5.41 6.14 3.53
N PRO A 34 4.51 5.80 2.58
CA PRO A 34 4.27 4.41 2.17
C PRO A 34 5.54 3.76 1.60
N MET A 35 5.71 2.47 1.87
CA MET A 35 6.81 1.68 1.29
C MET A 35 6.41 1.19 -0.10
N VAL A 36 6.46 2.07 -1.09
CA VAL A 36 6.12 1.74 -2.48
C VAL A 36 7.38 1.60 -3.32
N VAL A 37 7.50 0.49 -4.05
CA VAL A 37 8.46 0.38 -5.17
C VAL A 37 7.80 0.95 -6.41
N TYR A 38 8.41 1.95 -7.04
CA TYR A 38 8.02 2.41 -8.38
C TYR A 38 9.03 1.88 -9.38
N ALA A 39 8.57 1.50 -10.58
CA ALA A 39 9.43 0.95 -11.64
C ALA A 39 10.61 1.88 -12.03
N ASP A 40 10.51 3.19 -11.81
CA ASP A 40 11.62 4.14 -12.03
C ASP A 40 12.73 4.05 -10.98
N SER A 41 12.49 3.43 -9.81
CA SER A 41 13.53 3.11 -8.82
C SER A 41 14.29 1.82 -9.13
N ALA A 42 13.75 1.01 -10.05
CA ALA A 42 14.31 -0.26 -10.48
C ALA A 42 14.71 -0.18 -11.96
N SER A 43 15.74 0.60 -12.29
CA SER A 43 16.40 0.43 -13.58
C SER A 43 17.47 -0.66 -13.46
N THR A 44 17.25 -1.80 -14.10
CA THR A 44 18.15 -2.32 -15.16
C THR A 44 17.69 -3.69 -15.66
N THR A 45 16.96 -3.70 -16.78
CA THR A 45 17.29 -4.63 -17.86
C THR A 45 17.62 -3.82 -19.10
N ALA A 46 18.82 -4.07 -19.61
CA ALA A 46 19.49 -3.34 -20.66
C ALA A 46 18.61 -3.03 -21.88
N ALA A 47 18.47 -1.74 -22.19
CA ALA A 47 18.30 -1.23 -23.54
C ALA A 47 19.11 0.05 -23.65
N THR A 48 20.12 0.04 -24.51
CA THR A 48 20.98 1.18 -24.84
C THR A 48 20.17 2.27 -25.54
N ASP A 49 19.87 3.36 -24.83
CA ASP A 49 19.51 4.64 -25.44
C ASP A 49 20.32 5.77 -24.74
N PRO A 50 21.29 6.41 -25.42
CA PRO A 50 22.13 7.43 -24.82
C PRO A 50 21.42 8.80 -24.88
N GLY A 51 20.49 9.05 -23.96
CA GLY A 51 19.76 10.32 -24.07
C GLY A 51 18.77 10.69 -22.97
N THR A 52 18.93 10.27 -21.71
CA THR A 52 18.28 10.95 -20.55
C THR A 52 18.79 10.36 -19.23
N ALA A 53 19.93 10.87 -18.74
CA ALA A 53 20.41 10.56 -17.40
C ALA A 53 19.58 11.34 -16.37
N THR A 54 18.57 10.71 -15.79
CA THR A 54 17.98 11.16 -14.52
C THR A 54 18.53 10.24 -13.45
N SER A 55 19.51 10.72 -12.69
CA SER A 55 20.16 9.96 -11.61
C SER A 55 19.15 9.62 -10.52
N SER A 56 18.80 8.34 -10.37
CA SER A 56 18.22 7.81 -9.15
C SER A 56 19.28 7.85 -8.04
N SER A 57 19.09 8.67 -7.01
CA SER A 57 20.03 8.86 -5.90
C SER A 57 20.00 7.75 -4.85
N GLU A 58 19.30 6.65 -5.10
CA GLU A 58 19.21 5.53 -4.15
C GLU A 58 20.37 4.56 -4.32
N PRO A 59 20.99 4.11 -3.20
CA PRO A 59 21.97 3.04 -3.22
C PRO A 59 21.42 1.83 -3.99
N GLN A 60 22.27 1.21 -4.82
CA GLN A 60 21.91 -0.03 -5.51
C GLN A 60 22.21 -1.23 -4.61
N PRO A 61 21.48 -2.36 -4.76
CA PRO A 61 21.79 -3.60 -4.06
C PRO A 61 23.26 -3.98 -4.26
N THR A 62 23.94 -4.38 -3.18
CA THR A 62 25.30 -4.91 -3.21
C THR A 62 25.31 -6.39 -2.87
N ASP A 63 26.35 -7.12 -3.29
CA ASP A 63 26.56 -8.52 -2.90
C ASP A 63 26.55 -8.67 -1.37
N GLU A 64 27.12 -7.70 -0.64
CA GLU A 64 27.09 -7.67 0.82
C GLU A 64 25.67 -7.51 1.38
N GLY A 65 24.87 -6.61 0.80
CA GLY A 65 23.49 -6.37 1.25
C GLY A 65 22.58 -7.59 0.99
N MET A 66 22.75 -8.24 -0.16
CA MET A 66 22.04 -9.47 -0.52
C MET A 66 22.48 -10.64 0.38
N ALA A 67 23.78 -10.83 0.59
CA ALA A 67 24.30 -11.85 1.50
C ALA A 67 23.80 -11.63 2.94
N ALA A 68 23.77 -10.39 3.41
CA ALA A 68 23.20 -10.07 4.71
C ALA A 68 21.70 -10.41 4.77
N PHE A 69 20.95 -10.25 3.67
CA PHE A 69 19.54 -10.64 3.66
C PHE A 69 19.35 -12.15 3.77
N ASP A 70 20.20 -12.94 3.10
CA ASP A 70 20.20 -14.40 3.20
C ASP A 70 20.56 -14.87 4.62
N GLU A 71 21.55 -14.23 5.23
CA GLU A 71 21.92 -14.46 6.63
C GLU A 71 20.78 -14.08 7.59
N ALA A 72 20.05 -13.00 7.32
CA ALA A 72 18.90 -12.60 8.11
C ALA A 72 17.78 -13.64 8.06
N ARG A 73 17.49 -14.17 6.86
CA ARG A 73 16.50 -15.23 6.66
C ARG A 73 16.89 -16.52 7.36
N THR A 74 18.16 -16.91 7.29
CA THR A 74 18.69 -18.08 7.99
C THR A 74 18.58 -17.91 9.51
N ALA A 75 19.04 -16.78 10.05
CA ALA A 75 18.96 -16.50 11.48
C ALA A 75 17.52 -16.51 11.99
N PHE A 76 16.58 -15.91 11.25
CA PHE A 76 15.16 -15.93 11.61
C PHE A 76 14.58 -17.35 11.59
N HIS A 77 14.88 -18.13 10.56
CA HIS A 77 14.44 -19.52 10.43
C HIS A 77 14.88 -20.36 11.64
N ASP A 78 16.10 -20.12 12.11
CA ASP A 78 16.71 -20.79 13.28
C ASP A 78 16.25 -20.21 14.64
N GLY A 79 15.40 -19.18 14.63
CA GLY A 79 14.86 -18.53 15.82
C GLY A 79 15.75 -17.44 16.43
N ASP A 80 16.87 -17.09 15.80
CA ASP A 80 17.73 -15.97 16.20
C ASP A 80 17.25 -14.65 15.57
N TYR A 81 16.15 -14.13 16.12
CA TYR A 81 15.52 -12.90 15.64
C TYR A 81 16.38 -11.65 15.87
N ALA A 82 17.29 -11.66 16.85
CA ALA A 82 18.16 -10.53 17.14
C ALA A 82 19.26 -10.39 16.07
N THR A 83 19.89 -11.50 15.68
CA THR A 83 20.83 -11.53 14.57
C THR A 83 20.12 -11.21 13.26
N ALA A 84 18.92 -11.75 13.03
CA ALA A 84 18.12 -11.41 11.86
C ALA A 84 17.89 -9.91 11.71
N LEU A 85 17.51 -9.22 12.80
CA LEU A 85 17.32 -7.76 12.78
C LEU A 85 18.61 -7.02 12.46
N THR A 86 19.73 -7.42 13.07
CA THR A 86 21.05 -6.80 12.83
C THR A 86 21.48 -6.93 11.37
N LYS A 87 21.21 -8.08 10.75
CA LYS A 87 21.54 -8.33 9.34
C LYS A 87 20.66 -7.54 8.39
N LEU A 88 19.38 -7.35 8.71
CA LEU A 88 18.51 -6.44 7.97
C LEU A 88 19.00 -5.00 8.02
N ASP A 89 19.59 -4.57 9.14
CA ASP A 89 20.17 -3.23 9.22
C ASP A 89 21.35 -3.04 8.25
N THR A 90 22.07 -4.13 7.92
CA THR A 90 23.10 -4.11 6.86
C THR A 90 22.46 -4.10 5.47
N THR A 91 21.47 -4.96 5.22
CA THR A 91 20.71 -5.03 3.95
C THR A 91 20.12 -3.67 3.57
N LEU A 92 19.45 -3.01 4.51
CA LEU A 92 18.73 -1.76 4.26
C LEU A 92 19.63 -0.54 4.06
N LYS A 93 20.95 -0.64 4.27
CA LYS A 93 21.88 0.42 3.86
C LYS A 93 21.98 0.55 2.34
N THR A 94 21.80 -0.56 1.62
CA THR A 94 21.91 -0.61 0.16
C THR A 94 20.57 -0.79 -0.53
N MET A 95 19.53 -1.16 0.23
CA MET A 95 18.16 -1.34 -0.24
C MET A 95 17.15 -0.62 0.68
N PRO A 96 17.29 0.71 0.90
CA PRO A 96 16.56 1.43 1.96
C PRO A 96 15.05 1.53 1.75
N ARG A 97 14.54 1.19 0.56
CA ARG A 97 13.11 1.21 0.22
C ARG A 97 12.58 -0.14 -0.25
N ASP A 98 13.37 -1.20 -0.14
CA ASP A 98 12.94 -2.52 -0.60
C ASP A 98 11.80 -3.06 0.27
N THR A 99 10.64 -3.21 -0.35
CA THR A 99 9.41 -3.60 0.34
C THR A 99 9.48 -5.01 0.92
N VAL A 100 10.15 -5.94 0.23
CA VAL A 100 10.31 -7.32 0.71
C VAL A 100 11.17 -7.35 1.96
N VAL A 101 12.27 -6.58 1.97
CA VAL A 101 13.15 -6.47 3.13
C VAL A 101 12.42 -5.81 4.31
N HIS A 102 11.63 -4.76 4.08
CA HIS A 102 10.84 -4.10 5.13
C HIS A 102 9.66 -4.95 5.63
N GLU A 103 9.00 -5.72 4.77
CA GLU A 103 7.97 -6.68 5.17
C GLU A 103 8.57 -7.79 6.05
N PHE A 104 9.74 -8.30 5.67
CA PHE A 104 10.49 -9.26 6.49
C PHE A 104 10.93 -8.65 7.83
N ARG A 105 11.40 -7.39 7.83
CA ARG A 105 11.74 -6.67 9.06
C ARG A 105 10.54 -6.54 9.99
N GLY A 106 9.35 -6.26 9.46
CA GLY A 106 8.11 -6.25 10.22
C GLY A 106 7.85 -7.58 10.94
N LEU A 107 8.08 -8.70 10.27
CA LEU A 107 7.96 -10.04 10.84
C LEU A 107 9.02 -10.33 11.93
N VAL A 108 10.28 -9.93 11.70
CA VAL A 108 11.35 -10.05 12.71
C VAL A 108 11.02 -9.24 13.97
N LEU A 109 10.52 -8.02 13.80
CA LEU A 109 10.09 -7.17 14.93
C LEU A 109 8.92 -7.78 15.71
N PHE A 110 7.96 -8.37 15.01
CA PHE A 110 6.87 -9.13 15.64
C PHE A 110 7.41 -10.28 16.49
N ALA A 111 8.36 -11.07 15.95
CA ALA A 111 8.99 -12.17 16.67
C ALA A 111 9.77 -11.70 17.92
N LEU A 112 10.35 -10.50 17.86
CA LEU A 112 11.01 -9.82 18.99
C LEU A 112 10.04 -9.13 19.97
N LYS A 113 8.72 -9.22 19.75
CA LYS A 113 7.67 -8.53 20.53
C LYS A 113 7.76 -7.01 20.48
N LYS A 114 8.42 -6.46 19.47
CA LYS A 114 8.47 -5.02 19.16
C LYS A 114 7.24 -4.63 18.35
N TYR A 115 6.07 -4.76 18.99
CA TYR A 115 4.77 -4.64 18.32
C TYR A 115 4.50 -3.25 17.72
N PRO A 116 4.82 -2.12 18.38
CA PRO A 116 4.66 -0.81 17.77
C PRO A 116 5.49 -0.65 16.48
N GLU A 117 6.75 -1.05 16.49
CA GLU A 117 7.62 -0.94 15.32
C GLU A 117 7.23 -1.91 14.20
N SER A 118 6.76 -3.10 14.57
CA SER A 118 6.19 -4.07 13.63
C SER A 118 4.93 -3.51 12.96
N ALA A 119 4.02 -2.94 13.74
CA ALA A 119 2.81 -2.28 13.23
C ALA A 119 3.15 -1.11 12.29
N ALA A 120 4.13 -0.28 12.63
CA ALA A 120 4.59 0.81 11.77
C ALA A 120 5.09 0.30 10.40
N ALA A 121 5.95 -0.72 10.40
CA ALA A 121 6.46 -1.32 9.16
C ALA A 121 5.34 -1.96 8.35
N THR A 122 4.50 -2.80 8.97
CA THR A 122 3.38 -3.48 8.31
C THR A 122 2.36 -2.49 7.75
N TYR A 123 2.05 -1.41 8.48
CA TYR A 123 1.16 -0.36 7.99
C TYR A 123 1.69 0.31 6.73
N ALA A 124 2.99 0.63 6.70
CA ALA A 124 3.62 1.26 5.53
C ALA A 124 3.64 0.33 4.31
N ILE A 125 3.81 -0.98 4.52
CA ILE A 125 3.75 -2.01 3.46
C ILE A 125 2.31 -2.16 2.94
N LEU A 126 1.33 -2.35 3.82
CA LEU A 126 -0.08 -2.51 3.42
C LEU A 126 -0.67 -1.25 2.79
N SER A 127 -0.08 -0.08 3.06
CA SER A 127 -0.44 1.18 2.38
C SER A 127 0.03 1.23 0.93
N ALA A 128 1.02 0.41 0.57
CA ALA A 128 1.61 0.37 -0.76
C ALA A 128 1.07 -0.78 -1.63
N GLY A 129 0.67 -1.89 -1.01
CA GLY A 129 0.16 -3.06 -1.73
C GLY A 129 -0.22 -4.22 -0.80
N PRO A 130 -0.57 -5.38 -1.37
CA PRO A 130 -1.00 -6.53 -0.59
C PRO A 130 0.19 -7.15 0.17
N GLY A 131 -0.05 -7.60 1.40
CA GLY A 131 0.95 -8.31 2.20
C GLY A 131 1.02 -9.80 1.88
N TRP A 132 1.98 -10.49 2.50
CA TRP A 132 2.16 -11.94 2.37
C TRP A 132 0.89 -12.73 2.72
N ASN A 133 0.68 -13.84 2.00
CA ASN A 133 -0.28 -14.85 2.44
C ASN A 133 0.36 -15.79 3.48
N TRP A 134 -0.48 -16.63 4.10
CA TRP A 134 -0.04 -17.64 5.06
C TRP A 134 1.14 -18.47 4.54
N THR A 135 1.04 -19.01 3.32
CA THR A 135 2.06 -19.89 2.75
C THR A 135 3.43 -19.23 2.68
N THR A 136 3.49 -17.98 2.21
CA THR A 136 4.74 -17.20 2.17
C THR A 136 5.26 -16.93 3.58
N MET A 137 4.40 -16.44 4.49
CA MET A 137 4.83 -16.10 5.85
C MET A 137 5.34 -17.33 6.61
N ILE A 138 4.61 -18.44 6.58
CA ILE A 138 5.00 -19.64 7.34
C ILE A 138 6.22 -20.34 6.76
N SER A 139 6.48 -20.22 5.45
CA SER A 139 7.69 -20.78 4.84
C SER A 139 8.99 -20.14 5.33
N LEU A 140 8.92 -18.99 6.00
CA LEU A 140 10.08 -18.31 6.59
C LEU A 140 10.43 -18.86 7.98
N TYR A 141 9.51 -19.57 8.61
CA TYR A 141 9.72 -20.19 9.93
C TYR A 141 10.26 -21.61 9.76
N GLY A 142 11.26 -22.00 10.55
CA GLY A 142 11.68 -23.39 10.62
C GLY A 142 10.63 -24.31 11.24
N GLU A 143 9.84 -23.79 12.18
CA GLU A 143 8.80 -24.55 12.88
C GLU A 143 7.53 -23.72 13.04
N ALA A 144 6.38 -24.30 12.69
CA ALA A 144 5.07 -23.63 12.79
C ALA A 144 4.66 -23.31 14.24
N ASP A 145 5.17 -24.08 15.22
CA ASP A 145 4.93 -23.84 16.64
C ASP A 145 5.56 -22.52 17.12
N SER A 146 6.69 -22.10 16.54
CA SER A 146 7.33 -20.82 16.86
C SER A 146 6.42 -19.65 16.51
N TYR A 147 5.82 -19.66 15.32
CA TYR A 147 4.81 -18.66 14.92
C TYR A 147 3.60 -18.68 15.87
N THR A 148 3.09 -19.88 16.18
CA THR A 148 1.91 -20.04 17.05
C THR A 148 2.15 -19.42 18.43
N LYS A 149 3.32 -19.67 19.05
CA LYS A 149 3.71 -19.06 20.33
C LYS A 149 3.80 -17.54 20.26
N GLN A 150 4.35 -16.99 19.18
CA GLN A 150 4.44 -15.54 18.97
C GLN A 150 3.06 -14.90 18.82
N LEU A 151 2.15 -15.54 18.08
CA LEU A 151 0.77 -15.07 17.92
C LEU A 151 0.04 -15.06 19.28
N ARG A 152 0.18 -16.11 20.10
CA ARG A 152 -0.38 -16.14 21.46
C ARG A 152 0.17 -15.02 22.34
N ALA A 153 1.46 -14.72 22.24
CA ALA A 153 2.05 -13.60 22.97
C ALA A 153 1.46 -12.25 22.56
N LEU A 154 1.17 -12.04 21.27
CA LEU A 154 0.51 -10.82 20.78
C LEU A 154 -0.96 -10.74 21.24
N GLU A 155 -1.69 -11.86 21.24
CA GLU A 155 -3.05 -11.92 21.77
C GLU A 155 -3.09 -11.55 23.26
N ASP A 156 -2.19 -12.11 24.07
CA ASP A 156 -2.07 -11.80 25.49
C ASP A 156 -1.70 -10.32 25.70
N PHE A 157 -0.78 -9.79 24.89
CA PHE A 157 -0.41 -8.39 24.93
C PHE A 157 -1.58 -7.47 24.60
N ALA A 158 -2.33 -7.73 23.52
CA ALA A 158 -3.50 -6.94 23.14
C ALA A 158 -4.60 -6.98 24.21
N LYS A 159 -4.79 -8.15 24.85
CA LYS A 159 -5.73 -8.31 25.97
C LYS A 159 -5.31 -7.48 27.20
N ALA A 160 -4.03 -7.46 27.52
CA ALA A 160 -3.49 -6.65 28.62
C ALA A 160 -3.49 -5.15 28.30
N ASN A 161 -3.45 -4.78 27.02
CA ASN A 161 -3.35 -3.40 26.53
C ASN A 161 -4.51 -3.05 25.59
N PRO A 162 -5.76 -3.00 26.07
CA PRO A 162 -6.96 -2.86 25.22
C PRO A 162 -7.09 -1.49 24.51
N LYS A 163 -6.16 -0.56 24.75
CA LYS A 163 -6.09 0.76 24.09
C LYS A 163 -4.88 0.88 23.13
N SER A 164 -4.19 -0.21 22.86
CA SER A 164 -3.07 -0.27 21.91
C SER A 164 -3.61 -0.50 20.51
N ALA A 165 -3.75 0.59 19.75
CA ALA A 165 -4.22 0.52 18.37
C ALA A 165 -3.26 -0.29 17.48
N ASP A 166 -1.96 -0.17 17.73
CA ASP A 166 -0.88 -0.92 17.07
C ASP A 166 -1.01 -2.44 17.31
N ALA A 167 -1.27 -2.89 18.54
CA ALA A 167 -1.47 -4.31 18.82
C ALA A 167 -2.74 -4.86 18.16
N HIS A 168 -3.85 -4.12 18.21
CA HIS A 168 -5.08 -4.52 17.53
C HIS A 168 -4.91 -4.57 16.01
N PHE A 169 -4.23 -3.60 15.42
CA PHE A 169 -3.91 -3.60 13.99
C PHE A 169 -3.03 -4.81 13.62
N LEU A 170 -1.93 -5.02 14.33
CA LEU A 170 -0.99 -6.10 14.04
C LEU A 170 -1.63 -7.48 14.24
N LEU A 171 -2.47 -7.63 15.26
CA LEU A 171 -3.21 -8.88 15.49
C LEU A 171 -4.26 -9.11 14.39
N GLY A 172 -4.93 -8.06 13.93
CA GLY A 172 -5.82 -8.11 12.77
C GLY A 172 -5.08 -8.55 11.50
N TYR A 173 -3.88 -8.00 11.25
CA TYR A 173 -3.01 -8.40 10.15
C TYR A 173 -2.67 -9.90 10.21
N HIS A 174 -2.18 -10.40 11.35
CA HIS A 174 -1.84 -11.82 11.46
C HIS A 174 -3.04 -12.75 11.33
N TYR A 175 -4.21 -12.40 11.89
CA TYR A 175 -5.42 -13.19 11.67
C TYR A 175 -5.83 -13.22 10.21
N GLN A 176 -5.73 -12.11 9.51
CA GLN A 176 -6.06 -12.05 8.09
C GLN A 176 -5.06 -12.87 7.27
N THR A 177 -3.77 -12.82 7.59
CA THR A 177 -2.74 -13.67 6.97
C THR A 177 -3.03 -15.15 7.17
N CYS A 178 -3.51 -15.54 8.35
CA CYS A 178 -3.96 -16.90 8.66
C CYS A 178 -5.35 -17.25 8.12
N ASN A 179 -5.97 -16.39 7.32
CA ASN A 179 -7.31 -16.55 6.75
C ASN A 179 -8.46 -16.63 7.79
N TYR A 180 -8.28 -16.04 8.97
CA TYR A 180 -9.32 -15.88 9.98
C TYR A 180 -10.01 -14.51 9.86
N ALA A 181 -10.72 -14.28 8.74
CA ALA A 181 -11.29 -12.97 8.39
C ALA A 181 -12.19 -12.36 9.48
N GLU A 182 -13.03 -13.16 10.14
CA GLU A 182 -13.89 -12.66 11.23
C GLU A 182 -13.08 -12.15 12.44
N ASN A 183 -12.00 -12.84 12.78
CA ASN A 183 -11.14 -12.44 13.89
C ASN A 183 -10.33 -11.20 13.51
N ALA A 184 -9.85 -11.14 12.26
CA ALA A 184 -9.21 -9.96 11.71
C ALA A 184 -10.14 -8.74 11.77
N ALA A 185 -11.39 -8.87 11.30
CA ALA A 185 -12.38 -7.81 11.32
C ALA A 185 -12.65 -7.28 12.72
N LYS A 186 -12.73 -8.16 13.73
CA LYS A 186 -12.90 -7.75 15.13
C LYS A 186 -11.72 -6.88 15.60
N GLN A 187 -10.50 -7.29 15.31
CA GLN A 187 -9.30 -6.56 15.73
C GLN A 187 -9.11 -5.25 14.97
N PHE A 188 -9.33 -5.23 13.65
CA PHE A 188 -9.31 -3.99 12.88
C PHE A 188 -10.38 -2.99 13.32
N LYS A 189 -11.57 -3.45 13.72
CA LYS A 189 -12.61 -2.57 14.31
C LYS A 189 -12.17 -1.97 15.64
N LEU A 190 -11.46 -2.71 16.48
CA LEU A 190 -10.89 -2.19 17.73
C LEU A 190 -9.83 -1.12 17.46
N ALA A 191 -8.93 -1.35 16.51
CA ALA A 191 -7.96 -0.35 16.07
C ALA A 191 -8.65 0.89 15.49
N GLN A 192 -9.65 0.70 14.63
CA GLN A 192 -10.43 1.80 14.03
C GLN A 192 -11.19 2.62 15.07
N ALA A 193 -11.71 2.01 16.13
CA ALA A 193 -12.37 2.75 17.19
C ALA A 193 -11.42 3.71 17.93
N LEU A 194 -10.12 3.40 17.96
CA LEU A 194 -9.06 4.25 18.52
C LEU A 194 -8.54 5.28 17.50
N LEU A 195 -8.64 4.96 16.20
CA LEU A 195 -8.18 5.77 15.07
C LEU A 195 -9.31 5.94 14.03
N PRO A 196 -10.37 6.70 14.34
CA PRO A 196 -11.62 6.71 13.57
C PRO A 196 -11.49 7.30 12.16
N ASP A 197 -10.46 8.10 11.93
CA ASP A 197 -10.22 8.78 10.65
C ASP A 197 -9.22 8.04 9.74
N ASP A 198 -8.63 6.95 10.24
CA ASP A 198 -7.64 6.18 9.50
C ASP A 198 -8.27 5.46 8.28
N LYS A 199 -7.76 5.79 7.08
CA LYS A 199 -8.31 5.28 5.83
C LYS A 199 -7.96 3.81 5.60
N LEU A 200 -6.74 3.38 5.96
CA LEU A 200 -6.35 1.98 5.79
C LEU A 200 -7.19 1.06 6.68
N LEU A 201 -7.39 1.42 7.95
CA LEU A 201 -8.23 0.66 8.88
C LEU A 201 -9.68 0.58 8.39
N LYS A 202 -10.26 1.66 7.86
CA LYS A 202 -11.60 1.63 7.23
C LYS A 202 -11.69 0.58 6.12
N GLN A 203 -10.69 0.52 5.25
CA GLN A 203 -10.67 -0.47 4.17
C GLN A 203 -10.42 -1.89 4.66
N LEU A 204 -9.50 -2.09 5.60
CA LEU A 204 -9.24 -3.40 6.19
C LEU A 204 -10.48 -3.96 6.90
N VAL A 205 -11.25 -3.11 7.59
CA VAL A 205 -12.54 -3.49 8.17
C VAL A 205 -13.54 -3.87 7.08
N ALA A 206 -13.66 -3.09 6.01
CA ALA A 206 -14.60 -3.37 4.91
C ALA A 206 -14.27 -4.68 4.18
N MET A 207 -12.98 -4.94 3.95
CA MET A 207 -12.48 -6.15 3.27
C MET A 207 -12.66 -7.43 4.10
N THR A 208 -12.58 -7.31 5.43
CA THR A 208 -12.66 -8.47 6.34
C THR A 208 -14.04 -8.67 6.94
N ALA A 209 -14.94 -7.69 6.79
CA ALA A 209 -16.32 -7.83 7.21
C ALA A 209 -16.98 -9.02 6.47
N PRO A 210 -17.79 -9.84 7.17
CA PRO A 210 -18.58 -10.85 6.51
C PRO A 210 -19.42 -10.20 5.41
N THR A 211 -19.29 -10.69 4.18
CA THR A 211 -20.19 -10.25 3.11
C THR A 211 -21.58 -10.72 3.46
N ASP A 212 -22.44 -9.80 3.87
CA ASP A 212 -23.85 -10.06 4.05
C ASP A 212 -24.46 -10.28 2.67
N GLU A 213 -24.44 -11.52 2.18
CA GLU A 213 -24.97 -11.88 0.86
C GLU A 213 -26.45 -11.54 0.73
N SER A 214 -27.16 -11.40 1.86
CA SER A 214 -28.54 -10.93 1.92
C SER A 214 -28.71 -9.46 1.48
N LYS A 215 -27.64 -8.65 1.48
CA LYS A 215 -27.63 -7.27 0.95
C LYS A 215 -27.17 -7.16 -0.51
N LYS A 216 -26.67 -8.24 -1.13
CA LYS A 216 -26.29 -8.20 -2.56
C LYS A 216 -27.50 -8.16 -3.50
N SER A 217 -28.69 -8.55 -3.04
CA SER A 217 -29.89 -8.62 -3.88
C SER A 217 -30.79 -7.37 -3.81
N ASP A 218 -30.50 -6.42 -2.92
CA ASP A 218 -31.26 -5.16 -2.80
C ASP A 218 -30.45 -3.93 -3.25
N THR A 219 -29.26 -4.12 -3.85
CA THR A 219 -28.62 -3.04 -4.60
C THR A 219 -29.54 -2.76 -5.79
N PRO A 220 -30.20 -1.58 -5.86
CA PRO A 220 -30.93 -1.21 -7.06
C PRO A 220 -29.97 -1.34 -8.24
N GLU A 221 -30.45 -1.81 -9.38
CA GLU A 221 -29.71 -1.69 -10.64
C GLU A 221 -29.06 -0.29 -10.67
N PRO A 222 -27.72 -0.20 -10.83
CA PRO A 222 -27.03 1.08 -10.77
C PRO A 222 -27.81 2.07 -11.64
N PRO A 223 -28.24 3.23 -11.09
CA PRO A 223 -29.09 4.14 -11.82
C PRO A 223 -28.47 4.39 -13.19
N ALA A 224 -29.25 4.18 -14.24
CA ALA A 224 -28.75 4.29 -15.61
C ALA A 224 -27.97 5.59 -15.77
N VAL A 225 -26.67 5.48 -16.06
CA VAL A 225 -25.82 6.65 -16.27
C VAL A 225 -26.41 7.43 -17.45
N PRO A 226 -26.76 8.72 -17.28
CA PRO A 226 -27.31 9.51 -18.37
C PRO A 226 -26.40 9.40 -19.59
N PRO A 227 -26.93 9.28 -20.83
CA PRO A 227 -26.09 9.11 -22.02
C PRO A 227 -25.01 10.19 -22.18
N GLU A 228 -25.25 11.38 -21.65
CA GLU A 228 -24.34 12.52 -21.63
C GLU A 228 -23.15 12.35 -20.68
N LYS A 229 -23.28 11.52 -19.65
CA LYS A 229 -22.24 11.19 -18.67
C LYS A 229 -21.42 9.95 -19.06
N VAL A 230 -21.78 9.26 -20.15
CA VAL A 230 -21.00 8.13 -20.66
C VAL A 230 -19.70 8.63 -21.27
N LEU A 231 -18.59 8.15 -20.72
CA LEU A 231 -17.23 8.50 -21.08
C LEU A 231 -16.83 7.91 -22.44
N LYS A 232 -15.95 8.63 -23.12
CA LYS A 232 -15.26 8.20 -24.34
C LYS A 232 -13.77 8.41 -24.16
N SER A 233 -12.96 7.42 -24.53
CA SER A 233 -11.51 7.45 -24.35
C SER A 233 -10.86 8.68 -24.97
N GLU A 234 -11.38 9.20 -26.08
CA GLU A 234 -10.83 10.36 -26.79
C GLU A 234 -10.93 11.66 -25.98
N GLN A 235 -11.89 11.75 -25.05
CA GLN A 235 -12.05 12.94 -24.18
C GLN A 235 -10.87 13.11 -23.23
N PHE A 236 -10.22 12.00 -22.88
CA PHE A 236 -9.14 11.95 -21.91
C PHE A 236 -7.77 12.20 -22.52
N VAL A 237 -7.62 12.12 -23.84
CA VAL A 237 -6.30 12.22 -24.47
C VAL A 237 -5.67 13.60 -24.21
N GLY A 238 -4.45 13.57 -23.65
CA GLY A 238 -3.66 14.75 -23.32
C GLY A 238 -3.06 14.69 -21.91
N THR A 239 -2.49 15.82 -21.50
CA THR A 239 -1.92 16.02 -20.16
C THR A 239 -2.94 16.72 -19.28
N TRP A 240 -3.14 16.20 -18.08
CA TRP A 240 -4.06 16.75 -17.09
C TRP A 240 -3.31 17.01 -15.79
N LYS A 241 -3.62 18.11 -15.12
CA LYS A 241 -2.97 18.51 -13.87
C LYS A 241 -3.99 18.76 -12.78
N ALA A 242 -3.68 18.32 -11.57
CA ALA A 242 -4.46 18.57 -10.37
C ALA A 242 -3.54 18.91 -9.20
N THR A 243 -4.10 19.54 -8.17
CA THR A 243 -3.40 19.79 -6.90
C THR A 243 -4.32 19.49 -5.75
N SER A 244 -3.84 18.78 -4.73
CA SER A 244 -4.62 18.49 -3.52
C SER A 244 -3.69 18.23 -2.35
N GLN A 245 -4.05 18.74 -1.17
CA GLN A 245 -3.36 18.47 0.11
C GLN A 245 -1.83 18.61 0.05
N GLY A 246 -1.32 19.64 -0.64
CA GLY A 246 0.12 19.90 -0.77
C GLY A 246 0.87 18.99 -1.76
N ALA A 247 0.14 18.15 -2.51
CA ALA A 247 0.67 17.36 -3.62
C ALA A 247 0.22 17.93 -4.98
N THR A 248 1.06 17.74 -5.98
CA THR A 248 0.74 18.01 -7.39
C THR A 248 0.63 16.70 -8.15
N PHE A 249 -0.30 16.64 -9.08
CA PHE A 249 -0.59 15.46 -9.89
C PHE A 249 -0.55 15.82 -11.36
N GLN A 250 0.01 14.92 -12.16
CA GLN A 250 -0.06 14.95 -13.62
C GLN A 250 -0.53 13.58 -14.10
N LEU A 251 -1.56 13.57 -14.94
CA LEU A 251 -2.08 12.39 -15.60
C LEU A 251 -1.98 12.61 -17.11
N ASP A 252 -1.06 11.89 -17.74
CA ASP A 252 -0.92 11.84 -19.19
C ASP A 252 -1.66 10.63 -19.73
N LEU A 253 -2.52 10.82 -20.72
CA LEU A 253 -3.34 9.76 -21.33
C LEU A 253 -3.14 9.80 -22.85
N THR A 254 -2.79 8.65 -23.44
CA THR A 254 -2.47 8.54 -24.88
C THR A 254 -3.64 7.98 -25.68
N LYS A 255 -3.60 8.13 -27.02
CA LYS A 255 -4.65 7.59 -27.90
C LYS A 255 -4.66 6.06 -27.95
N GLU A 256 -3.51 5.45 -27.65
CA GLU A 256 -3.27 4.02 -27.67
C GLU A 256 -3.76 3.33 -26.38
N GLY A 257 -4.37 4.08 -25.46
CA GLY A 257 -4.85 3.56 -24.17
C GLY A 257 -3.77 3.51 -23.09
N GLY A 258 -2.63 4.18 -23.27
CA GLY A 258 -1.59 4.28 -22.24
C GLY A 258 -1.85 5.42 -21.26
N PHE A 259 -1.40 5.28 -20.02
CA PHE A 259 -1.36 6.38 -19.06
C PHE A 259 0.00 6.50 -18.37
N VAL A 260 0.32 7.72 -17.93
CA VAL A 260 1.36 8.01 -16.94
C VAL A 260 0.75 8.87 -15.85
N TRP A 261 0.77 8.37 -14.62
CA TRP A 261 0.38 9.08 -13.41
C TRP A 261 1.64 9.50 -12.65
N THR A 262 1.87 10.79 -12.55
CA THR A 262 2.95 11.38 -11.75
C THR A 262 2.34 12.14 -10.59
N TYR A 263 2.83 11.90 -9.38
CA TYR A 263 2.55 12.79 -8.25
C TYR A 263 3.84 13.27 -7.60
N SER A 264 3.82 14.49 -7.05
CA SER A 264 4.95 15.07 -6.34
C SER A 264 4.50 15.68 -5.02
N ARG A 265 5.28 15.45 -3.95
CA ARG A 265 5.08 16.05 -2.64
C ARG A 265 6.43 16.48 -2.08
N GLY A 266 6.61 17.79 -1.90
CA GLY A 266 7.93 18.33 -1.56
C GLY A 266 8.95 18.05 -2.66
N LYS A 267 10.07 17.39 -2.31
CA LYS A 267 11.11 17.00 -3.27
C LYS A 267 10.90 15.60 -3.86
N GLU A 268 9.99 14.82 -3.28
CA GLU A 268 9.71 13.47 -3.73
C GLU A 268 8.76 13.50 -4.93
N LYS A 269 9.12 12.76 -5.96
CA LYS A 269 8.35 12.60 -7.19
C LYS A 269 8.26 11.13 -7.51
N GLN A 270 7.06 10.63 -7.74
CA GLN A 270 6.83 9.22 -8.08
C GLN A 270 5.96 9.16 -9.33
N SER A 271 6.20 8.12 -10.13
CA SER A 271 5.50 7.91 -11.40
C SER A 271 5.10 6.45 -11.53
N VAL A 272 3.91 6.23 -12.06
CA VAL A 272 3.41 4.91 -12.44
C VAL A 272 2.77 5.00 -13.81
N LYS A 273 2.97 3.97 -14.62
CA LYS A 273 2.44 3.90 -15.97
C LYS A 273 1.68 2.59 -16.17
N GLY A 274 0.92 2.53 -17.25
CA GLY A 274 0.17 1.33 -17.60
C GLY A 274 -0.89 1.63 -18.64
N ALA A 275 -1.98 0.86 -18.59
CA ALA A 275 -3.11 1.00 -19.50
C ALA A 275 -4.32 1.62 -18.81
N PHE A 276 -5.10 2.41 -19.55
CA PHE A 276 -6.39 2.90 -19.08
C PHE A 276 -7.54 2.38 -19.93
N ALA A 277 -8.68 2.23 -19.28
CA ALA A 277 -9.95 1.93 -19.92
C ALA A 277 -11.05 2.80 -19.31
N VAL A 278 -12.10 3.07 -20.09
CA VAL A 278 -13.30 3.76 -19.61
C VAL A 278 -14.51 2.85 -19.78
N ASP A 279 -15.38 2.85 -18.79
CA ASP A 279 -16.67 2.16 -18.84
C ASP A 279 -17.71 3.00 -18.10
N GLN A 280 -18.82 3.31 -18.77
CA GLN A 280 -19.84 4.26 -18.28
C GLN A 280 -19.22 5.58 -17.79
N ASN A 281 -19.32 5.92 -16.51
CA ASN A 281 -18.70 7.08 -15.87
C ASN A 281 -17.39 6.76 -15.12
N ASN A 282 -16.82 5.58 -15.33
CA ASN A 282 -15.63 5.11 -14.62
C ASN A 282 -14.39 5.11 -15.51
N LEU A 283 -13.26 5.50 -14.92
CA LEU A 283 -11.92 5.38 -15.46
C LEU A 283 -11.16 4.33 -14.64
N ALA A 284 -10.61 3.33 -15.33
CA ALA A 284 -9.73 2.33 -14.76
C ALA A 284 -8.29 2.61 -15.22
N LEU A 285 -7.35 2.67 -14.29
CA LEU A 285 -5.90 2.77 -14.55
C LEU A 285 -5.21 1.50 -14.02
N GLU A 286 -4.84 0.60 -14.92
CA GLU A 286 -4.17 -0.66 -14.59
C GLU A 286 -2.66 -0.52 -14.75
N THR A 287 -1.92 -0.73 -13.67
CA THR A 287 -0.46 -0.57 -13.64
C THR A 287 0.24 -1.73 -14.36
N GLU A 288 1.30 -1.45 -15.10
CA GLU A 288 2.12 -2.51 -15.72
C GLU A 288 3.04 -3.25 -14.73
N ASP A 289 3.33 -2.64 -13.57
CA ASP A 289 4.23 -3.19 -12.54
C ASP A 289 3.54 -4.21 -11.61
N GLY A 290 2.29 -4.57 -11.91
CA GLY A 290 1.49 -5.46 -11.08
C GLY A 290 1.00 -4.83 -9.77
N GLY A 291 1.12 -3.51 -9.60
CA GLY A 291 0.60 -2.74 -8.46
C GLY A 291 -0.93 -2.67 -8.36
N GLY A 292 -1.65 -3.17 -9.36
CA GLY A 292 -3.10 -3.32 -9.39
C GLY A 292 -3.81 -2.25 -10.24
N THR A 293 -5.10 -2.08 -10.00
CA THR A 293 -5.94 -1.15 -10.77
C THR A 293 -6.51 -0.07 -9.85
N MET A 294 -6.35 1.20 -10.24
CA MET A 294 -7.09 2.31 -9.65
C MET A 294 -8.38 2.54 -10.44
N LEU A 295 -9.51 2.51 -9.73
CA LEU A 295 -10.81 2.79 -10.29
C LEU A 295 -11.30 4.14 -9.77
N ALA A 296 -11.79 4.99 -10.67
CA ALA A 296 -12.35 6.28 -10.31
C ALA A 296 -13.62 6.57 -11.09
N GLU A 297 -14.59 7.18 -10.40
CA GLU A 297 -15.71 7.86 -11.03
C GLU A 297 -15.23 9.22 -11.55
N ILE A 298 -15.63 9.55 -12.78
CA ILE A 298 -15.28 10.79 -13.46
C ILE A 298 -16.54 11.62 -13.71
N ASP A 299 -16.48 12.91 -13.37
CA ASP A 299 -17.51 13.89 -13.71
C ASP A 299 -16.89 15.07 -14.48
N PHE A 300 -17.15 15.16 -15.79
CA PHE A 300 -16.66 16.25 -16.62
C PHE A 300 -17.48 17.52 -16.36
N ALA A 301 -16.84 18.57 -15.83
CA ALA A 301 -17.45 19.89 -15.76
C ALA A 301 -17.49 20.57 -17.13
N ASN A 302 -16.47 20.33 -17.96
CA ASN A 302 -16.34 20.78 -19.34
C ASN A 302 -15.23 19.99 -20.06
N PRO A 303 -15.03 20.10 -21.39
CA PRO A 303 -14.02 19.31 -22.11
C PRO A 303 -12.56 19.51 -21.69
N SER A 304 -12.27 20.46 -20.81
CA SER A 304 -10.92 20.76 -20.29
C SER A 304 -10.83 20.63 -18.77
N GLN A 305 -11.85 20.09 -18.10
CA GLN A 305 -11.89 19.94 -16.65
C GLN A 305 -12.81 18.81 -16.20
N PHE A 306 -12.32 17.93 -15.33
CA PHE A 306 -13.12 16.88 -14.70
C PHE A 306 -12.76 16.67 -13.24
N LEU A 307 -13.73 16.20 -12.47
CA LEU A 307 -13.52 15.68 -11.14
C LEU A 307 -13.20 14.19 -11.23
N PHE A 308 -12.13 13.78 -10.56
CA PHE A 308 -11.71 12.40 -10.39
C PHE A 308 -11.93 11.98 -8.93
N LYS A 309 -12.78 10.99 -8.70
CA LYS A 309 -13.06 10.45 -7.37
C LYS A 309 -12.80 8.95 -7.33
N MET A 310 -11.88 8.48 -6.49
CA MET A 310 -11.63 7.04 -6.41
C MET A 310 -12.88 6.30 -5.92
N ILE A 311 -13.16 5.17 -6.54
CA ILE A 311 -14.27 4.32 -6.12
C ILE A 311 -13.94 3.71 -4.76
N GLY A 312 -14.90 3.76 -3.84
CA GLY A 312 -14.74 3.29 -2.46
C GLY A 312 -14.26 4.36 -1.48
N ASP A 313 -14.00 5.60 -1.93
CA ASP A 313 -13.77 6.73 -1.02
C ASP A 313 -15.06 7.19 -0.33
N ASP A 314 -14.88 7.91 0.79
CA ASP A 314 -15.98 8.50 1.53
C ASP A 314 -16.79 9.47 0.63
N ALA A 315 -18.11 9.53 0.84
CA ALA A 315 -18.97 10.46 0.11
C ALA A 315 -18.49 11.93 0.23
N LYS A 316 -17.82 12.28 1.33
CA LYS A 316 -17.26 13.60 1.62
C LYS A 316 -15.85 13.82 1.05
N ASP A 317 -15.21 12.80 0.48
CA ASP A 317 -13.90 13.00 -0.14
C ASP A 317 -14.04 13.96 -1.34
N PRO A 318 -13.25 15.05 -1.37
CA PRO A 318 -13.39 16.10 -2.37
C PRO A 318 -12.88 15.69 -3.76
N GLY A 319 -12.16 14.57 -3.89
CA GLY A 319 -11.58 14.16 -5.16
C GLY A 319 -10.40 14.99 -5.63
N LEU A 320 -10.00 14.79 -6.88
CA LEU A 320 -9.02 15.59 -7.60
C LEU A 320 -9.68 16.30 -8.78
N GLU A 321 -9.57 17.62 -8.80
CA GLU A 321 -10.01 18.42 -9.94
C GLU A 321 -8.88 18.52 -10.96
N PHE A 322 -9.00 17.75 -12.04
CA PHE A 322 -8.06 17.76 -13.15
C PHE A 322 -8.43 18.84 -14.16
N LYS A 323 -7.43 19.60 -14.60
CA LYS A 323 -7.53 20.60 -15.67
C LYS A 323 -6.55 20.24 -16.78
N LYS A 324 -6.97 20.43 -18.03
CA LYS A 324 -6.11 20.18 -19.19
C LYS A 324 -4.91 21.12 -19.14
N GLY A 325 -3.72 20.53 -19.21
CA GLY A 325 -2.42 21.18 -18.99
C GLY A 325 -1.80 21.80 -20.23
#